data_AF-A0A1X7T8X9-F1
#
_entry.id   AF-A0A1X7T8X9-F1
#
_cell.length_a   1.000
_cell.length_b   1.000
_cell.length_c   1.000
_cell.angle_alpha   90.00
_cell.angle_beta   90.00
_cell.angle_gamma   90.00
#
_symmetry.space_group_name_H-M   'P 1'
#
loop_
_entity.id
_entity.type
_entity.pdbx_description
1 polymer ?
#
loop_
_entity_poly.entity_id
_entity_poly.type
_entity_poly.pdbx_seq_one_letter_code
_entity_poly.pdbx_strand_id
1 'polypeptide(L)'
;MERLLIKYLIPASKIQVLEVTGQGEFGIVYRAFMTLKSDDMPQVVAIKTLKGLFSKNDVHSFVEECITMSNFDDPNVLPLFGVCLDLGPAPCIIMPFMSRGSLLSYLKNERSNLTMTNVSDKDTVLNVRKQLLCICLQVAKGMSYLASQHFVHRDLAARNCMIDENGVIKIADFGLTEDIYTKCYFNQFTDESELSKNVKLPVKWMAIESLCDGIFSQKTDV
;
A
#
# COMPACT_ATOMS: atom_id res chain seq x y z
N MET A 1 -14.87 8.60 14.86
CA MET A 1 -14.13 7.85 13.82
C MET A 1 -14.98 6.76 13.18
N GLU A 2 -15.62 5.86 13.94
CA GLU A 2 -16.37 4.70 13.38
C GLU A 2 -17.51 5.04 12.38
N ARG A 3 -18.16 6.22 12.49
CA ARG A 3 -19.26 6.59 11.58
C ARG A 3 -18.83 6.78 10.11
N LEU A 4 -17.55 7.05 9.85
CA LEU A 4 -17.05 7.28 8.48
C LEU A 4 -17.00 5.98 7.66
N LEU A 5 -16.79 4.84 8.32
CA LEU A 5 -16.62 3.54 7.65
C LEU A 5 -17.93 2.76 7.49
N ILE A 6 -19.04 3.23 8.04
CA ILE A 6 -20.35 2.52 7.97
C ILE A 6 -20.74 2.24 6.52
N LYS A 7 -20.51 3.20 5.61
CA LYS A 7 -20.82 3.05 4.17
C LYS A 7 -19.91 2.04 3.45
N TYR A 8 -18.80 1.65 4.05
CA TYR A 8 -17.84 0.67 3.51
C TYR A 8 -18.04 -0.74 4.10
N LEU A 9 -18.99 -0.95 5.00
CA LEU A 9 -19.19 -2.25 5.61
C LEU A 9 -19.75 -3.26 4.60
N ILE A 10 -19.00 -4.35 4.40
CA ILE A 10 -19.39 -5.47 3.55
C ILE A 10 -19.60 -6.71 4.43
N PRO A 11 -20.81 -7.31 4.43
CA PRO A 11 -21.06 -8.54 5.18
C PRO A 11 -20.24 -9.71 4.66
N ALA A 12 -19.80 -10.60 5.56
CA ALA A 12 -19.06 -11.81 5.20
C ALA A 12 -19.80 -12.69 4.18
N SER A 13 -21.14 -12.70 4.18
CA SER A 13 -21.96 -13.46 3.22
C SER A 13 -21.78 -13.01 1.76
N LYS A 14 -21.19 -11.84 1.52
CA LYS A 14 -20.89 -11.31 0.19
C LYS A 14 -19.49 -11.68 -0.29
N ILE A 15 -18.73 -12.42 0.52
CA ILE A 15 -17.31 -12.70 0.32
C ILE A 15 -17.08 -14.20 0.28
N GLN A 16 -16.37 -14.66 -0.74
CA GLN A 16 -15.84 -16.01 -0.84
C GLN A 16 -14.31 -15.95 -0.86
N VAL A 17 -13.69 -16.29 0.27
CA VAL A 17 -12.22 -16.35 0.40
C VAL A 17 -11.68 -17.52 -0.41
N LEU A 18 -10.56 -17.30 -1.09
CA LEU A 18 -9.84 -18.31 -1.87
C LEU A 18 -8.46 -18.57 -1.22
N GLU A 19 -7.38 -18.47 -1.98
CA GLU A 19 -6.01 -18.72 -1.52
C GLU A 19 -5.35 -17.52 -0.81
N VAL A 20 -4.33 -17.81 0.00
CA VAL A 20 -3.40 -16.81 0.51
C VAL A 20 -2.47 -16.38 -0.62
N THR A 21 -2.38 -15.09 -0.88
CA THR A 21 -1.52 -14.51 -1.93
C THR A 21 -0.31 -13.78 -1.38
N GLY A 22 -0.34 -13.39 -0.10
CA GLY A 22 0.80 -12.77 0.55
C GLY A 22 0.73 -12.91 2.07
N GLN A 23 1.88 -13.07 2.68
CA GLN A 23 2.03 -12.98 4.13
C GLN A 23 3.24 -12.07 4.42
N GLY A 24 2.97 -10.94 5.04
CA GLY A 24 3.98 -9.92 5.33
C GLY A 24 3.94 -9.46 6.78
N GLU A 25 4.67 -8.39 7.05
CA GLU A 25 4.67 -7.71 8.34
C GLU A 25 3.29 -7.12 8.67
N PHE A 26 2.58 -6.62 7.66
CA PHE A 26 1.29 -5.95 7.78
C PHE A 26 0.08 -6.89 7.77
N GLY A 27 0.30 -8.20 7.92
CA GLY A 27 -0.75 -9.20 8.01
C GLY A 27 -0.75 -10.22 6.88
N ILE A 28 -1.92 -10.82 6.65
CA ILE A 28 -2.16 -11.85 5.63
C ILE A 28 -3.08 -11.27 4.57
N VAL A 29 -2.72 -11.50 3.31
CA VAL A 29 -3.52 -11.10 2.15
C VAL A 29 -4.06 -12.35 1.47
N TYR A 30 -5.36 -12.39 1.28
CA TYR A 30 -6.08 -13.43 0.57
C TYR A 30 -6.59 -12.90 -0.76
N ARG A 31 -6.69 -13.77 -1.77
CA ARG A 31 -7.55 -13.54 -2.91
C ARG A 31 -8.97 -13.97 -2.55
N ALA A 32 -9.97 -13.25 -3.05
CA ALA A 32 -11.37 -13.58 -2.81
C ALA A 32 -12.25 -13.16 -3.98
N PHE A 33 -13.46 -13.72 -4.03
CA PHE A 33 -14.56 -13.18 -4.80
C PHE A 33 -15.48 -12.35 -3.89
N MET A 34 -15.95 -11.21 -4.41
CA MET A 34 -16.93 -10.36 -3.76
C MET A 34 -18.13 -10.16 -4.70
N THR A 35 -19.34 -10.38 -4.19
CA THR A 35 -20.58 -10.24 -4.97
C THR A 35 -21.54 -9.34 -4.20
N LEU A 36 -21.70 -8.08 -4.60
CA LEU A 36 -22.52 -7.11 -3.85
C LEU A 36 -24.02 -7.37 -4.02
N LYS A 37 -24.48 -7.60 -5.25
CA LYS A 37 -25.86 -8.00 -5.57
C LYS A 37 -25.88 -9.41 -6.16
N SER A 38 -26.95 -10.16 -5.93
CA SER A 38 -27.04 -11.57 -6.32
C SER A 38 -26.89 -11.82 -7.82
N ASP A 39 -27.22 -10.83 -8.64
CA ASP A 39 -27.13 -10.91 -10.11
C ASP A 39 -25.80 -10.35 -10.66
N ASP A 40 -24.93 -9.80 -9.81
CA ASP A 40 -23.64 -9.26 -10.24
C ASP A 40 -22.64 -10.40 -10.49
N MET A 41 -21.83 -10.24 -11.54
CA MET A 41 -20.66 -11.09 -11.71
C MET A 41 -19.70 -10.92 -10.53
N PRO A 42 -19.18 -12.01 -9.94
CA PRO A 42 -18.25 -11.91 -8.82
C PRO A 42 -17.00 -11.10 -9.19
N GLN A 43 -16.70 -10.08 -8.39
CA GLN A 43 -15.51 -9.26 -8.54
C GLN A 43 -14.33 -9.92 -7.81
N VAL A 44 -13.17 -9.99 -8.45
CA VAL A 44 -11.94 -10.46 -7.79
C VAL A 44 -11.38 -9.36 -6.91
N VAL A 45 -11.18 -9.64 -5.64
CA VAL A 45 -10.66 -8.69 -4.64
C VAL A 45 -9.52 -9.29 -3.83
N ALA A 46 -8.73 -8.44 -3.21
CA ALA A 46 -7.79 -8.82 -2.17
C ALA A 46 -8.38 -8.49 -0.79
N ILE A 47 -8.13 -9.37 0.18
CA ILE A 47 -8.55 -9.20 1.57
C ILE A 47 -7.31 -9.19 2.45
N LYS A 48 -7.01 -8.05 3.06
CA LYS A 48 -5.92 -7.90 4.04
C LYS A 48 -6.48 -8.01 5.45
N THR A 49 -5.90 -8.86 6.28
CA THR A 49 -6.30 -9.05 7.68
C THR A 49 -5.09 -9.12 8.61
N LEU A 50 -5.30 -8.81 9.89
CA LEU A 50 -4.26 -8.87 10.93
C LEU A 50 -3.81 -10.33 11.15
N LYS A 51 -2.54 -10.51 11.53
CA LYS A 51 -1.96 -11.83 11.80
C LYS A 51 -1.97 -12.15 13.29
N GLY A 52 -2.40 -13.36 13.64
CA GLY A 52 -2.26 -13.90 15.01
C GLY A 52 -3.12 -13.16 16.05
N LEU A 53 -2.60 -13.06 17.28
CA LEU A 53 -3.22 -12.25 18.32
C LEU A 53 -2.89 -10.78 18.09
N PHE A 54 -3.91 -9.94 18.01
CA PHE A 54 -3.77 -8.50 17.81
C PHE A 54 -4.19 -7.74 19.08
N SER A 55 -3.50 -6.65 19.34
CA SER A 55 -3.78 -5.72 20.43
C SER A 55 -4.82 -4.68 20.00
N LYS A 56 -5.32 -3.90 20.98
CA LYS A 56 -6.18 -2.74 20.68
C LYS A 56 -5.49 -1.72 19.76
N ASN A 57 -4.17 -1.58 19.87
CA ASN A 57 -3.41 -0.66 19.02
C ASN A 57 -3.34 -1.14 17.58
N ASP A 58 -3.21 -2.46 17.35
CA ASP A 58 -3.21 -3.02 15.99
C ASP A 58 -4.55 -2.80 15.29
N VAL A 59 -5.66 -2.91 16.04
CA VAL A 59 -7.00 -2.57 15.53
C VAL A 59 -7.13 -1.07 15.26
N HIS A 60 -6.54 -0.22 16.10
CA HIS A 60 -6.53 1.23 15.88
C HIS A 60 -5.82 1.57 14.57
N SER A 61 -4.59 1.09 14.38
CA SER A 61 -3.81 1.31 13.15
C SER A 61 -4.52 0.74 11.91
N PHE A 62 -5.22 -0.38 12.05
CA PHE A 62 -6.08 -0.91 10.99
C PHE A 62 -7.21 0.07 10.61
N VAL A 63 -7.90 0.64 11.60
CA VAL A 63 -9.00 1.61 11.37
C VAL A 63 -8.47 2.90 10.75
N GLU A 64 -7.31 3.38 11.21
CA GLU A 64 -6.59 4.52 10.64
C GLU A 64 -6.23 4.29 9.16
N GLU A 65 -5.70 3.11 8.83
CA GLU A 65 -5.42 2.72 7.43
C GLU A 65 -6.71 2.75 6.59
N CYS A 66 -7.83 2.22 7.10
CA CYS A 66 -9.12 2.25 6.41
C CYS A 66 -9.61 3.68 6.18
N ILE A 67 -9.54 4.55 7.19
CA ILE A 67 -9.98 5.95 7.09
C ILE A 67 -9.12 6.68 6.06
N THR A 68 -7.80 6.49 6.10
CA THR A 68 -6.86 7.07 5.14
C THR A 68 -7.23 6.67 3.72
N MET A 69 -7.37 5.37 3.45
CA MET A 69 -7.75 4.86 2.14
C MET A 69 -9.12 5.35 1.67
N SER A 70 -10.07 5.56 2.59
CA SER A 70 -11.42 6.03 2.26
C SER A 70 -11.47 7.46 1.71
N ASN A 71 -10.41 8.25 1.92
CA ASN A 71 -10.30 9.63 1.43
C ASN A 71 -9.66 9.71 0.04
N PHE A 72 -9.20 8.60 -0.53
CA PHE A 72 -8.51 8.59 -1.82
C PHE A 72 -9.39 8.05 -2.95
N ASP A 73 -9.34 8.75 -4.08
CA ASP A 73 -10.00 8.42 -5.33
C ASP A 73 -9.09 8.87 -6.49
N ASP A 74 -8.18 8.00 -6.90
CA ASP A 74 -7.28 8.22 -8.03
C ASP A 74 -6.91 6.88 -8.72
N PRO A 75 -6.77 6.86 -10.06
CA PRO A 75 -6.39 5.65 -10.79
C PRO A 75 -5.04 5.04 -10.38
N ASN A 76 -4.09 5.84 -9.87
CA ASN A 76 -2.76 5.41 -9.47
C ASN A 76 -2.57 5.33 -7.93
N VAL A 77 -3.66 5.35 -7.17
CA VAL A 77 -3.69 5.09 -5.72
C VAL A 77 -4.60 3.90 -5.44
N LEU A 78 -4.24 3.06 -4.47
CA LEU A 78 -5.01 1.87 -4.13
C LEU A 78 -6.27 2.26 -3.35
N PRO A 79 -7.49 2.06 -3.91
CA PRO A 79 -8.72 2.46 -3.23
C PRO A 79 -9.16 1.44 -2.18
N LEU A 80 -9.97 1.89 -1.23
CA LEU A 80 -10.75 1.04 -0.35
C LEU A 80 -12.05 0.62 -1.05
N PHE A 81 -12.27 -0.68 -1.22
CA PHE A 81 -13.58 -1.20 -1.65
C PHE A 81 -14.52 -1.42 -0.47
N GLY A 82 -14.00 -1.89 0.66
CA GLY A 82 -14.83 -2.15 1.83
C GLY A 82 -14.06 -2.62 3.04
N VAL A 83 -14.78 -2.75 4.15
CA VAL A 83 -14.30 -3.32 5.41
C VAL A 83 -15.26 -4.43 5.82
N CYS A 84 -14.72 -5.58 6.20
CA CYS A 84 -15.51 -6.68 6.74
C CYS A 84 -15.07 -6.98 8.16
N LEU A 85 -16.02 -7.08 9.09
CA LEU A 85 -15.77 -7.24 10.52
C LEU A 85 -16.14 -8.64 11.03
N ASP A 86 -16.88 -9.42 10.23
CA ASP A 86 -17.52 -10.68 10.61
C ASP A 86 -17.04 -11.88 9.78
N LEU A 87 -16.05 -11.71 8.90
CA LEU A 87 -15.48 -12.81 8.09
C LEU A 87 -14.67 -13.82 8.92
N GLY A 88 -14.16 -13.39 10.07
CA GLY A 88 -13.30 -14.19 10.93
C GLY A 88 -12.98 -13.45 12.23
N PRO A 89 -11.97 -13.92 13.00
CA PRO A 89 -11.65 -13.33 14.29
C PRO A 89 -11.01 -11.94 14.18
N ALA A 90 -10.44 -11.59 13.02
CA ALA A 90 -9.78 -10.32 12.76
C ALA A 90 -10.54 -9.50 11.71
N PRO A 91 -10.53 -8.15 11.81
CA PRO A 91 -11.13 -7.29 10.80
C PRO A 91 -10.33 -7.37 9.48
N CYS A 92 -11.02 -7.03 8.38
CA CYS A 92 -10.53 -7.23 7.02
C CYS A 92 -10.71 -5.96 6.16
N ILE A 93 -9.65 -5.53 5.48
CA ILE A 93 -9.70 -4.51 4.41
C ILE A 93 -9.91 -5.22 3.09
N ILE A 94 -10.89 -4.76 2.31
CA ILE A 94 -11.19 -5.24 0.97
C ILE A 94 -10.71 -4.18 -0.03
N MET A 95 -9.90 -4.61 -0.99
CA MET A 95 -9.25 -3.75 -1.99
C MET A 95 -9.19 -4.46 -3.35
N PRO A 96 -8.92 -3.75 -4.46
CA PRO A 96 -8.74 -4.40 -5.76
C PRO A 96 -7.66 -5.48 -5.71
N PHE A 97 -7.87 -6.58 -6.43
CA PHE A 97 -6.83 -7.60 -6.56
C PHE A 97 -5.77 -7.19 -7.58
N MET A 98 -4.55 -6.95 -7.09
CA MET A 98 -3.41 -6.52 -7.91
C MET A 98 -2.68 -7.76 -8.44
N SER A 99 -3.22 -8.35 -9.50
CA SER A 99 -2.86 -9.69 -9.99
C SER A 99 -1.41 -9.86 -10.46
N ARG A 100 -0.70 -8.77 -10.79
CA ARG A 100 0.72 -8.80 -11.16
C ARG A 100 1.65 -8.55 -9.96
N GLY A 101 1.09 -8.40 -8.77
CA GLY A 101 1.83 -8.24 -7.51
C GLY A 101 2.51 -6.89 -7.39
N SER A 102 3.60 -6.84 -6.61
CA SER A 102 4.36 -5.61 -6.39
C SER A 102 5.24 -5.26 -7.59
N LEU A 103 5.46 -3.96 -7.80
CA LEU A 103 6.37 -3.42 -8.79
C LEU A 103 7.82 -3.91 -8.55
N LEU A 104 8.23 -4.10 -7.30
CA LEU A 104 9.53 -4.69 -6.98
C LEU A 104 9.68 -6.11 -7.55
N SER A 105 8.70 -6.98 -7.31
CA SER A 105 8.72 -8.35 -7.84
C SER A 105 8.68 -8.34 -9.37
N TYR A 106 7.85 -7.49 -9.95
CA TYR A 106 7.79 -7.29 -11.40
C TYR A 106 9.14 -6.88 -12.00
N LEU A 107 9.79 -5.85 -11.46
CA LEU A 107 11.08 -5.36 -11.94
C LEU A 107 12.21 -6.39 -11.79
N LYS A 108 12.15 -7.23 -10.73
CA LYS A 108 13.10 -8.34 -10.56
C LYS A 108 12.91 -9.42 -11.62
N ASN A 109 11.66 -9.79 -11.90
CA ASN A 109 11.34 -10.82 -12.88
C ASN A 109 11.64 -10.37 -14.32
N GLU A 110 11.38 -9.10 -14.62
CA GLU A 110 11.63 -8.49 -15.93
C GLU A 110 13.06 -7.97 -16.11
N ARG A 111 13.97 -8.25 -15.16
CA ARG A 111 15.32 -7.66 -15.16
C ARG A 111 16.06 -7.91 -16.48
N SER A 112 16.04 -9.13 -17.01
CA SER A 112 16.70 -9.45 -18.29
C SER A 112 16.15 -8.66 -19.47
N ASN A 113 14.85 -8.35 -19.44
CA ASN A 113 14.16 -7.62 -20.50
C ASN A 113 14.35 -6.10 -20.36
N LEU A 114 14.61 -5.62 -19.14
CA LEU A 114 14.77 -4.19 -18.83
C LEU A 114 16.23 -3.72 -18.80
N THR A 115 17.18 -4.59 -18.45
CA THR A 115 18.62 -4.27 -18.43
C THR A 115 19.29 -4.74 -19.71
N MET A 116 19.17 -3.92 -20.76
CA MET A 116 19.71 -4.20 -22.08
C MET A 116 21.20 -3.84 -22.14
N THR A 117 22.08 -4.78 -21.80
CA THR A 117 23.54 -4.54 -21.82
C THR A 117 24.18 -4.78 -23.19
N ASN A 118 23.57 -5.60 -24.06
CA ASN A 118 24.18 -6.10 -25.30
C ASN A 118 23.28 -6.02 -26.55
N VAL A 119 22.23 -5.20 -26.55
CA VAL A 119 21.30 -5.11 -27.70
C VAL A 119 21.58 -3.87 -28.52
N SER A 120 21.95 -4.08 -29.79
CA SER A 120 22.22 -3.03 -30.77
C SER A 120 20.96 -2.52 -31.48
N ASP A 121 19.82 -3.19 -31.30
CA ASP A 121 18.56 -2.76 -31.87
C ASP A 121 17.99 -1.53 -31.14
N LYS A 122 17.91 -0.42 -31.86
CA LYS A 122 17.44 0.87 -31.34
C LYS A 122 15.96 0.84 -30.96
N ASP A 123 15.15 0.09 -31.69
CA ASP A 123 13.70 0.05 -31.45
C ASP A 123 13.39 -0.67 -30.14
N THR A 124 14.08 -1.79 -29.87
CA THR A 124 13.94 -2.48 -28.59
C THR A 124 14.38 -1.60 -27.41
N VAL A 125 15.51 -0.91 -27.52
CA VAL A 125 15.98 0.02 -26.46
C VAL A 125 14.96 1.15 -26.23
N LEU A 126 14.39 1.71 -27.29
CA LEU A 126 13.37 2.76 -27.19
C LEU A 126 12.10 2.25 -26.50
N ASN A 127 11.66 1.03 -26.81
CA ASN A 127 10.47 0.43 -26.20
C ASN A 127 10.65 0.19 -24.69
N VAL A 128 11.80 -0.33 -24.28
CA VAL A 128 12.13 -0.50 -22.84
C VAL A 128 12.14 0.85 -22.13
N ARG A 129 12.72 1.89 -22.73
CA ARG A 129 12.72 3.25 -22.14
C ARG A 129 11.31 3.80 -21.99
N LYS A 130 10.45 3.63 -23.01
CA LYS A 130 9.04 4.05 -22.95
C LYS A 130 8.30 3.33 -21.82
N GLN A 131 8.53 2.03 -21.65
CA GLN A 131 7.94 1.24 -20.58
C GLN A 131 8.39 1.74 -19.20
N LEU A 132 9.68 1.96 -18.99
CA LEU A 132 10.21 2.50 -17.72
C LEU A 132 9.67 3.91 -17.43
N LEU A 133 9.61 4.78 -18.44
CA LEU A 133 9.01 6.11 -18.30
C LEU A 133 7.51 6.04 -17.96
N CYS A 134 6.77 5.10 -18.54
CA CYS A 134 5.37 4.87 -18.21
C CYS A 134 5.20 4.44 -16.75
N ILE A 135 6.06 3.55 -16.25
CA ILE A 135 6.08 3.14 -14.84
C ILE A 135 6.32 4.37 -13.94
N CYS A 136 7.37 5.15 -14.21
CA CYS A 136 7.67 6.36 -13.44
C CYS A 136 6.52 7.36 -13.47
N LEU A 137 5.90 7.57 -14.63
CA LEU A 137 4.80 8.51 -14.79
C LEU A 137 3.57 8.09 -13.98
N GLN A 138 3.23 6.80 -13.96
CA GLN A 138 2.09 6.31 -13.17
C GLN A 138 2.31 6.50 -11.66
N VAL A 139 3.52 6.17 -11.16
CA VAL A 139 3.86 6.39 -9.74
C VAL A 139 3.87 7.88 -9.42
N ALA A 140 4.45 8.72 -10.28
CA ALA A 140 4.47 10.17 -10.08
C ALA A 140 3.06 10.79 -10.08
N LYS A 141 2.14 10.30 -10.93
CA LYS A 141 0.74 10.74 -10.93
C LYS A 141 0.05 10.43 -9.61
N GLY A 142 0.18 9.19 -9.12
CA GLY A 142 -0.39 8.81 -7.83
C GLY A 142 0.20 9.63 -6.66
N MET A 143 1.51 9.85 -6.64
CA MET A 143 2.15 10.67 -5.60
C MET A 143 1.77 12.15 -5.69
N SER A 144 1.59 12.68 -6.91
CA SER A 144 1.08 14.04 -7.12
C SER A 144 -0.34 14.17 -6.60
N TYR A 145 -1.19 13.14 -6.80
CA TYR A 145 -2.52 13.11 -6.22
C TYR A 145 -2.47 13.09 -4.69
N LEU A 146 -1.68 12.19 -4.09
CA LEU A 146 -1.52 12.11 -2.63
C LEU A 146 -1.04 13.45 -2.04
N ALA A 147 -0.06 14.09 -2.67
CA ALA A 147 0.40 15.42 -2.29
C ALA A 147 -0.71 16.48 -2.36
N SER A 148 -1.59 16.42 -3.36
CA SER A 148 -2.76 17.30 -3.48
C SER A 148 -3.78 17.09 -2.36
N GLN A 149 -3.81 15.89 -1.77
CA GLN A 149 -4.63 15.55 -0.59
C GLN A 149 -3.89 15.83 0.73
N HIS A 150 -2.78 16.58 0.70
CA HIS A 150 -1.91 16.86 1.85
C HIS A 150 -1.37 15.60 2.54
N PHE A 151 -1.27 14.50 1.80
CA PHE A 151 -0.76 13.24 2.31
C PHE A 151 0.75 13.11 2.06
N VAL A 152 1.47 12.56 3.03
CA VAL A 152 2.89 12.21 2.95
C VAL A 152 3.00 10.70 3.14
N HIS A 153 3.56 10.00 2.16
CA HIS A 153 3.59 8.54 2.14
C HIS A 153 4.62 7.96 3.12
N ARG A 154 5.80 8.58 3.24
CA ARG A 154 6.89 8.21 4.17
C ARG A 154 7.60 6.87 3.89
N ASP A 155 6.98 6.00 3.10
CA ASP A 155 7.57 4.74 2.64
C ASP A 155 7.29 4.47 1.16
N LEU A 156 7.52 5.48 0.31
CA LEU A 156 7.42 5.28 -1.14
C LEU A 156 8.58 4.39 -1.61
N ALA A 157 8.25 3.18 -2.05
CA ALA A 157 9.19 2.24 -2.61
C ALA A 157 8.51 1.30 -3.60
N ALA A 158 9.28 0.70 -4.51
CA ALA A 158 8.72 -0.25 -5.50
C ALA A 158 7.98 -1.45 -4.87
N ARG A 159 8.26 -1.79 -3.61
CA ARG A 159 7.51 -2.84 -2.88
C ARG A 159 6.09 -2.42 -2.48
N ASN A 160 5.85 -1.11 -2.36
CA ASN A 160 4.57 -0.50 -1.98
C ASN A 160 3.82 0.07 -3.21
N CYS A 161 4.29 -0.24 -4.42
CA CYS A 161 3.54 -0.01 -5.64
C CYS A 161 3.04 -1.37 -6.16
N MET A 162 1.76 -1.47 -6.47
CA MET A 162 1.09 -2.72 -6.88
C MET A 162 0.61 -2.60 -8.33
N ILE A 163 0.55 -3.72 -9.06
CA ILE A 163 0.20 -3.74 -10.48
C ILE A 163 -1.03 -4.64 -10.71
N ASP A 164 -2.04 -4.10 -11.40
CA ASP A 164 -3.25 -4.84 -11.77
C ASP A 164 -3.08 -5.63 -13.07
N GLU A 165 -4.13 -6.34 -13.48
CA GLU A 165 -4.14 -7.16 -14.70
C GLU A 165 -3.87 -6.37 -15.98
N ASN A 166 -4.29 -5.09 -16.01
CA ASN A 166 -4.16 -4.17 -17.13
C ASN A 166 -2.82 -3.42 -17.13
N GLY A 167 -1.96 -3.66 -16.13
CA GLY A 167 -0.67 -2.98 -15.99
C GLY A 167 -0.77 -1.58 -15.38
N VAL A 168 -1.90 -1.25 -14.75
CA VAL A 168 -2.04 -0.01 -13.98
C VAL A 168 -1.33 -0.17 -12.65
N ILE A 169 -0.46 0.79 -12.34
CA ILE A 169 0.28 0.85 -11.08
C ILE A 169 -0.51 1.68 -10.07
N LYS A 170 -0.71 1.13 -8.88
CA LYS A 170 -1.34 1.81 -7.75
C LYS A 170 -0.40 1.85 -6.55
N ILE A 171 -0.25 3.03 -5.96
CA ILE A 171 0.47 3.21 -4.71
C ILE A 171 -0.38 2.65 -3.57
N ALA A 172 0.26 1.88 -2.69
CA ALA A 172 -0.38 1.12 -1.62
C ALA A 172 0.43 1.25 -0.32
N ASP A 173 -0.08 0.63 0.75
CA ASP A 173 0.58 0.54 2.05
C ASP A 173 0.73 1.88 2.80
N PHE A 174 -0.40 2.35 3.32
CA PHE A 174 -0.51 3.59 4.10
C PHE A 174 -0.33 3.35 5.61
N GLY A 175 0.06 2.14 6.02
CA GLY A 175 0.12 1.73 7.43
C GLY A 175 1.19 2.44 8.27
N LEU A 176 2.12 3.15 7.64
CA LEU A 176 3.18 3.91 8.31
C LEU A 176 2.83 5.39 8.52
N THR A 177 1.67 5.85 8.06
CA THR A 177 1.40 7.29 7.95
C THR A 177 1.11 7.96 9.29
N GLU A 178 0.48 7.31 10.28
CA GLU A 178 0.10 7.98 11.54
C GLU A 178 0.99 7.69 12.75
N ASP A 179 1.61 6.50 12.88
CA ASP A 179 2.39 6.14 14.07
C ASP A 179 3.65 7.01 14.25
N ILE A 180 3.99 7.83 13.24
CA ILE A 180 5.06 8.84 13.24
C ILE A 180 4.53 10.25 13.60
N TYR A 181 3.26 10.62 13.39
CA TYR A 181 2.79 11.95 13.85
C TYR A 181 2.71 12.05 15.38
N THR A 182 2.41 10.95 16.06
CA THR A 182 2.37 10.85 17.52
C THR A 182 3.68 10.42 18.15
N LYS A 183 4.59 9.74 17.42
CA LYS A 183 5.93 9.37 17.94
C LYS A 183 7.08 10.20 17.39
N CYS A 184 6.93 10.95 16.30
CA CYS A 184 8.05 11.62 15.62
C CYS A 184 8.18 13.13 15.90
N TYR A 185 7.84 13.53 17.13
CA TYR A 185 8.84 14.26 17.92
C TYR A 185 9.82 13.27 18.56
N PHE A 186 10.34 12.34 17.77
CA PHE A 186 11.45 11.48 18.16
C PHE A 186 12.66 12.41 18.11
N ASN A 187 12.78 13.25 19.15
CA ASN A 187 14.04 13.80 19.54
C ASN A 187 14.96 12.59 19.66
N GLN A 188 15.82 12.38 18.67
CA GLN A 188 16.84 11.33 18.65
C GLN A 188 17.82 11.46 19.84
N PHE A 189 17.56 12.40 20.77
CA PHE A 189 18.40 12.78 21.90
C PHE A 189 17.66 13.15 23.21
N THR A 190 16.34 12.94 23.39
CA THR A 190 15.73 13.19 24.71
C THR A 190 15.32 11.90 25.43
N ASP A 191 16.16 11.60 26.42
CA ASP A 191 15.97 10.80 27.63
C ASP A 191 15.63 9.31 27.49
N GLU A 192 16.53 8.51 28.08
CA GLU A 192 16.53 7.04 28.24
C GLU A 192 15.34 6.48 29.04
N SER A 193 14.28 7.26 29.30
CA SER A 193 13.26 6.91 30.29
C SER A 193 11.93 6.37 29.75
N GLU A 194 11.68 6.36 28.44
CA GLU A 194 10.48 5.69 27.91
C GLU A 194 10.85 4.69 26.81
N LEU A 195 10.72 3.41 27.18
CA LEU A 195 10.82 2.20 26.36
C LEU A 195 10.60 2.46 24.86
N SER A 196 11.68 2.80 24.16
CA SER A 196 11.67 3.10 22.73
C SER A 196 11.21 1.85 22.00
N LYS A 197 9.93 1.82 21.60
CA LYS A 197 9.44 0.80 20.67
C LYS A 197 10.36 0.83 19.46
N ASN A 198 10.98 -0.29 19.13
CA ASN A 198 11.79 -0.46 17.92
C ASN A 198 10.92 -0.22 16.68
N VAL A 199 10.80 1.03 16.25
CA VAL A 199 10.14 1.39 14.99
C VAL A 199 11.08 0.99 13.87
N LYS A 200 10.65 0.09 12.99
CA LYS A 200 11.41 -0.26 11.80
C LYS A 200 11.22 0.84 10.75
N LEU A 201 12.32 1.45 10.33
CA LEU A 201 12.32 2.53 9.35
C LEU A 201 12.93 2.05 8.01
N PRO A 202 12.40 2.50 6.87
CA PRO A 202 12.90 2.10 5.55
C PRO A 202 14.15 2.92 5.16
N VAL A 203 15.23 2.81 5.93
CA VAL A 203 16.41 3.72 5.88
C VAL A 203 17.03 3.93 4.50
N LYS A 204 16.91 2.98 3.56
CA LYS A 204 17.44 3.11 2.19
C LYS A 204 16.58 3.97 1.26
N TRP A 205 15.37 4.31 1.67
CA TRP A 205 14.39 5.12 0.93
C TRP A 205 14.10 6.46 1.62
N MET A 206 14.73 6.73 2.76
CA MET A 206 14.50 7.95 3.52
C MET A 206 15.40 9.09 3.00
N ALA A 207 14.83 10.30 2.98
CA ALA A 207 15.60 11.51 2.78
C ALA A 207 16.55 11.77 3.96
N ILE A 208 17.61 12.55 3.73
CA ILE A 208 18.64 12.78 4.74
C ILE A 208 18.09 13.52 5.96
N GLU A 209 17.22 14.50 5.75
CA GLU A 209 16.50 15.22 6.81
C GLU A 209 15.52 14.31 7.58
N SER A 210 14.98 13.27 6.94
CA SER A 210 14.16 12.26 7.64
C SER A 210 15.01 11.37 8.54
N LEU A 211 16.24 11.06 8.13
CA LEU A 211 17.18 10.24 8.90
C LEU A 211 17.80 11.02 10.07
N CYS A 212 18.19 12.26 9.84
CA CYS A 212 18.88 13.11 10.81
C CYS A 212 17.90 13.78 11.79
N ASP A 213 16.80 14.31 11.27
CA ASP A 213 15.94 15.22 12.03
C ASP A 213 14.52 14.67 12.23
N GLY A 214 14.21 13.49 11.68
CA GLY A 214 12.85 12.90 11.74
C GLY A 214 11.81 13.67 10.93
N ILE A 215 12.25 14.54 10.02
CA ILE A 215 11.38 15.39 9.21
C ILE A 215 10.79 14.60 8.04
N PHE A 216 9.47 14.63 7.90
CA PHE A 216 8.76 14.04 6.75
C PHE A 216 7.90 15.10 6.09
N SER A 217 8.00 15.20 4.77
CA SER A 217 7.21 16.13 3.96
C SER A 217 6.97 15.57 2.57
N GLN A 218 6.17 16.25 1.76
CA GLN A 218 6.03 15.90 0.34
C GLN A 218 7.36 15.93 -0.42
N LYS A 219 8.37 16.66 0.10
CA LYS A 219 9.71 16.72 -0.50
C LYS A 219 10.54 15.48 -0.16
N THR A 220 10.32 14.86 0.99
CA THR A 220 11.02 13.63 1.37
C THR A 220 10.49 12.41 0.63
N ASP A 221 9.29 12.50 0.04
CA ASP A 221 8.72 11.48 -0.84
C ASP A 221 9.24 11.56 -2.29
N VAL A 222 9.93 12.65 -2.67
CA VAL A 222 10.50 12.88 -4.02
C VAL A 222 11.94 12.40 -4.07
#